data_AF-A0A662H225-F1
#
_entry.id   AF-A0A662H225-F1
#
_cell.length_a   1.000
_cell.length_b   1.000
_cell.length_c   1.000
_cell.angle_alpha   90.00
_cell.angle_beta   90.00
_cell.angle_gamma   90.00
#
_symmetry.space_group_name_H-M   'P 1'
#
loop_
_entity.id
_entity.type
_entity.pdbx_description
1 polymer ?
#
loop_
_entity_poly.entity_id
_entity_poly.type
_entity_poly.pdbx_seq_one_letter_code
_entity_poly.pdbx_strand_id
1 'polypeptide(L)' 'IYLDAVIDGIILYDRDGFLEAVLRSLRRRLEEMGSHRVVLPNRRFYWVLKRLRAGEVIALE' A
#
# COMPACT_ATOMS: atom_id res chain seq x y z
N ILE A 1 8.27 -2.51 -1.13
CA ILE A 1 8.54 -3.60 -0.16
C ILE A 1 7.41 -3.71 0.86
N TYR A 2 7.20 -2.78 1.80
CA TYR A 2 6.15 -2.94 2.84
C TYR A 2 4.71 -2.83 2.34
N LEU A 3 4.43 -1.97 1.35
CA LEU A 3 3.10 -1.89 0.73
C LEU A 3 2.72 -3.17 -0.03
N ASP A 4 3.70 -3.86 -0.60
CA ASP A 4 3.46 -5.09 -1.35
C ASP A 4 3.00 -6.22 -0.40
N ALA A 5 3.55 -6.24 0.82
CA ALA A 5 3.11 -7.16 1.88
C ALA A 5 1.65 -6.94 2.32
N VAL A 6 1.07 -5.75 2.08
CA VAL A 6 -0.34 -5.47 2.38
C VAL A 6 -1.29 -6.19 1.44
N ILE A 7 -0.88 -6.43 0.18
CA ILE A 7 -1.72 -7.10 -0.83
C ILE A 7 -1.29 -8.55 -1.06
N ASP A 8 0.00 -8.78 -1.26
CA ASP A 8 0.53 -10.09 -1.69
C ASP A 8 1.30 -10.83 -0.58
N GLY A 9 1.40 -10.24 0.62
CA GLY A 9 2.14 -10.83 1.74
C GLY A 9 1.46 -12.07 2.30
N ILE A 10 2.27 -13.07 2.65
CA ILE A 10 1.83 -14.26 3.40
C ILE A 10 2.51 -14.22 4.77
N ILE A 11 1.72 -14.28 5.83
CA ILE A 11 2.23 -14.35 7.20
C ILE A 11 2.55 -15.81 7.51
N LEU A 12 3.82 -16.13 7.71
CA LEU A 12 4.26 -17.50 8.05
C LEU A 12 4.19 -17.77 9.55
N TYR A 13 4.35 -16.73 10.37
CA TYR A 13 4.29 -16.81 11.83
C TYR A 13 3.96 -15.44 12.42
N ASP A 14 2.92 -15.38 13.25
CA ASP A 14 2.53 -14.21 14.00
C ASP A 14 1.90 -14.66 15.32
N ARG A 15 2.68 -14.62 16.40
CA ARG A 15 2.32 -15.25 17.68
C ARG A 15 1.05 -14.65 18.30
N ASP A 16 0.89 -13.33 18.19
CA ASP A 16 -0.16 -12.57 18.86
C ASP A 16 -1.03 -11.76 17.87
N GLY A 17 -0.91 -12.03 16.56
CA GLY A 17 -1.63 -11.30 15.52
C GLY A 17 -1.16 -9.85 15.35
N PHE A 18 0.04 -9.51 15.83
CA PHE A 18 0.56 -8.14 15.78
C PHE A 18 0.78 -7.68 14.34
N LEU A 19 1.45 -8.50 13.52
CA LEU A 19 1.75 -8.16 12.14
C LEU A 19 0.46 -8.10 11.31
N GLU A 20 -0.46 -9.05 11.54
CA GLU A 20 -1.77 -9.05 10.91
C GLU A 20 -2.56 -7.78 11.23
N ALA A 21 -2.60 -7.36 12.49
CA ALA A 21 -3.28 -6.14 12.92
C ALA A 21 -2.66 -4.89 12.28
N VAL A 22 -1.33 -4.82 12.21
CA VAL A 22 -0.61 -3.72 11.55
C VAL A 22 -0.94 -3.65 10.06
N LEU A 23 -0.85 -4.78 9.33
CA LEU A 23 -1.15 -4.84 7.90
C LEU A 23 -2.62 -4.51 7.60
N ARG A 24 -3.55 -4.98 8.44
CA ARG A 24 -4.98 -4.69 8.33
C ARG A 24 -5.27 -3.20 8.54
N SER A 25 -4.68 -2.59 9.57
CA SER A 25 -4.82 -1.16 9.84
C SER A 25 -4.23 -0.31 8.71
N LEU A 26 -3.06 -0.69 8.20
CA LEU A 26 -2.43 -0.03 7.05
C LEU A 26 -3.29 -0.12 5.79
N ARG A 27 -3.85 -1.31 5.49
CA ARG A 27 -4.78 -1.50 4.38
C ARG A 27 -5.97 -0.55 4.47
N ARG A 28 -6.61 -0.47 5.65
CA ARG A 28 -7.79 0.39 5.84
C ARG A 28 -7.46 1.86 5.59
N ARG A 29 -6.31 2.34 6.07
CA ARG A 29 -5.85 3.71 5.83
C ARG A 29 -5.59 3.98 4.34
N LEU A 30 -4.99 3.02 3.63
CA LEU A 30 -4.77 3.14 2.19
C LEU A 30 -6.10 3.20 1.42
N GLU A 31 -7.06 2.36 1.77
CA GLU A 31 -8.41 2.38 1.19
C GLU A 31 -9.13 3.72 1.47
N GLU A 32 -9.08 4.21 2.72
CA GLU A 32 -9.65 5.50 3.14
C GLU A 32 -9.03 6.69 2.36
N MET A 33 -7.74 6.63 2.03
CA MET A 33 -7.05 7.64 1.23
C MET A 33 -7.27 7.51 -0.29
N GLY A 34 -7.94 6.44 -0.75
CA GLY A 34 -8.09 6.11 -2.16
C GLY A 34 -6.80 5.63 -2.82
N SER A 35 -5.84 5.16 -2.02
CA SER A 35 -4.59 4.61 -2.51
C SER A 35 -4.83 3.31 -3.26
N HIS A 36 -4.13 3.10 -4.36
CA HIS A 36 -4.27 1.88 -5.18
C HIS A 36 -3.00 1.55 -5.96
N ARG A 37 -2.85 0.28 -6.31
CA ARG A 37 -1.77 -0.23 -7.16
C ARG A 37 -2.18 -0.15 -8.63
N VAL A 38 -1.35 0.49 -9.46
CA VAL A 38 -1.52 0.54 -10.91
C VAL A 38 -0.54 -0.43 -11.55
N VAL A 39 -1.06 -1.41 -12.29
CA VAL A 39 -0.27 -2.39 -13.04
C VAL A 39 -0.11 -1.93 -14.48
N LEU A 40 1.13 -1.90 -14.95
CA LEU A 40 1.50 -1.52 -16.31
C LEU A 40 1.47 -2.74 -17.25
N PRO A 41 1.33 -2.55 -18.58
CA PRO A 41 1.31 -3.65 -19.56
C PRO A 41 2.55 -4.56 -19.51
N ASN A 42 3.69 -4.05 -19.03
CA ASN A 42 4.95 -4.79 -18.90
C ASN A 42 5.12 -5.49 -17.54
N ARG A 43 4.03 -5.71 -16.80
CA ARG A 43 4.01 -6.35 -15.46
C ARG A 43 4.72 -5.57 -14.35
N ARG A 44 5.22 -4.36 -14.63
CA ARG A 44 5.66 -3.45 -13.57
C ARG A 44 4.42 -2.81 -12.91
N PHE A 45 4.58 -2.32 -11.70
CA PHE A 45 3.51 -1.62 -11.01
C PHE A 45 4.07 -0.47 -10.19
N TYR A 46 3.21 0.48 -9.87
CA TYR A 46 3.49 1.54 -8.91
C TYR A 46 2.26 1.79 -8.03
N TRP A 47 2.49 2.44 -6.91
CA TRP A 47 1.46 2.79 -5.95
C TRP A 47 1.07 4.26 -6.08
N VAL A 48 -0.23 4.51 -6.11
CA VAL A 48 -0.80 5.85 -5.92
C VAL A 48 -1.22 5.93 -4.46
N LEU A 49 -0.58 6.76 -3.64
CA LEU A 49 -0.81 6.79 -2.18
C LEU A 49 -1.76 7.90 -1.71
N LYS A 50 -1.95 8.95 -2.49
CA LYS A 50 -2.88 10.04 -2.20
C LYS A 50 -3.72 10.28 -3.44
N ARG A 51 -4.97 10.74 -3.28
CA ARG A 51 -5.71 11.41 -4.36
C ARG A 51 -4.97 12.70 -4.71
N LEU A 52 -3.96 12.60 -5.56
CA LEU A 52 -3.24 13.75 -6.09
C LEU A 52 -4.23 14.58 -6.91
N ARG A 53 -4.44 15.83 -6.49
CA ARG A 53 -5.16 16.78 -7.34
C ARG A 53 -4.22 17.17 -8.47
N ALA A 54 -4.77 17.34 -9.68
CA ALA A 54 -3.99 17.84 -10.81
C ALA A 54 -3.29 19.16 -10.39
N GLY A 55 -1.96 19.21 -10.49
CA GLY A 55 -1.13 20.34 -10.06
C GLY A 55 -0.38 20.17 -8.74
N GLU A 56 -0.53 19.05 -8.03
CA GLU A 56 0.18 18.81 -6.78
C GLU A 56 1.60 18.26 -7.03
N VAL A 57 2.64 19.05 -6.69
CA VAL A 57 4.06 18.65 -6.77
C VAL A 57 4.43 17.94 -5.48
N ILE A 58 4.78 16.65 -5.56
CA ILE A 58 5.37 15.91 -4.44
C ILE A 58 6.89 16.03 -4.55
N ALA A 59 7.50 16.77 -3.63
CA ALA A 59 8.94 16.71 -3.40
C ALA A 59 9.23 15.53 -2.47
N LEU A 60 10.24 14.73 -2.82
CA LEU A 60 10.81 13.72 -1.94
C LEU A 60 12.12 14.33 -1.41
N GLU A 61 12.14 14.69 -0.12
CA GLU A 61 13.37 14.97 0.63
C GLU A 61 13.95 13.69 1.22
#